data_AF-A0AAV4YUA3-F1
#
_entry.id   AF-A0AAV4YUA3-F1
#
_cell.length_a   1.000
_cell.length_b   1.000
_cell.length_c   1.000
_cell.angle_alpha   90.00
_cell.angle_beta   90.00
_cell.angle_gamma   90.00
#
_symmetry.space_group_name_H-M   'P 1'
#
loop_
_entity.id
_entity.type
_entity.pdbx_description
1 polymer ?
#
loop_
_entity_poly.entity_id
_entity_poly.type
_entity_poly.pdbx_seq_one_letter_code
_entity_poly.pdbx_strand_id
1 'polypeptide(L)'
;MTEIQLTKLQLANYVCDELHKEMPFDLIFNQDEFGPFMEIIEASNLDVGFPVKNIGDKIHVGVTKDNSNDIYQALSSYIAEHQEPKNCIDTLIKSGQFDRDFKGVFGLPIGVVKALGEVSSESN
;
A
#
# COMPACT_ATOMS: atom_id res chain seq x y z
N MET A 1 -7.45 7.90 5.41
CA MET A 1 -8.14 6.67 4.96
C MET A 1 -9.42 6.47 5.76
N THR A 2 -10.56 6.21 5.12
CA THR A 2 -11.84 5.91 5.80
C THR A 2 -11.94 4.42 6.18
N GLU A 3 -12.86 4.04 7.08
CA GLU A 3 -13.09 2.62 7.46
C GLU A 3 -13.47 1.74 6.26
N ILE A 4 -14.26 2.28 5.33
CA ILE A 4 -14.65 1.60 4.10
C ILE A 4 -13.43 1.38 3.20
N GLN A 5 -12.56 2.39 3.05
CA GLN A 5 -11.31 2.26 2.30
C GLN A 5 -10.36 1.25 2.95
N LEU A 6 -10.25 1.24 4.28
CA LEU A 6 -9.42 0.28 4.99
C LEU A 6 -9.91 -1.16 4.78
N THR A 7 -11.22 -1.38 4.84
CA THR A 7 -11.83 -2.70 4.62
C THR A 7 -11.56 -3.19 3.19
N LYS A 8 -11.76 -2.34 2.19
CA LYS A 8 -11.42 -2.63 0.79
C LYS A 8 -9.94 -2.93 0.59
N LEU A 9 -9.07 -2.17 1.26
CA LEU A 9 -7.62 -2.38 1.20
C LEU A 9 -7.24 -3.74 1.80
N GLN A 10 -7.81 -4.11 2.95
CA GLN A 10 -7.58 -5.42 3.58
C GLN A 10 -8.05 -6.56 2.68
N LEU A 11 -9.26 -6.44 2.11
CA LEU A 11 -9.82 -7.41 1.17
C LEU A 11 -8.92 -7.57 -0.07
N ALA A 12 -8.48 -6.47 -0.68
CA ALA A 12 -7.61 -6.51 -1.84
C ALA A 12 -6.28 -7.20 -1.55
N ASN A 13 -5.65 -6.91 -0.40
CA ASN A 13 -4.42 -7.60 0.02
C ASN A 13 -4.66 -9.10 0.21
N TYR A 14 -5.73 -9.48 0.91
CA TYR A 14 -6.09 -10.88 1.12
C TYR A 14 -6.27 -11.63 -0.21
N VAL A 15 -7.02 -11.06 -1.15
CA VAL A 15 -7.24 -11.71 -2.44
C VAL A 15 -5.93 -11.82 -3.23
N CYS A 16 -5.09 -10.78 -3.26
CA CYS A 16 -3.77 -10.86 -3.90
C CYS A 16 -2.90 -11.98 -3.31
N ASP A 17 -2.92 -12.19 -1.99
CA ASP A 17 -2.18 -13.27 -1.33
C ASP A 17 -2.70 -14.64 -1.78
N GLU A 18 -4.02 -14.79 -1.93
CA GLU A 18 -4.68 -16.02 -2.35
C GLU A 18 -4.41 -16.39 -3.83
N LEU A 19 -4.16 -15.40 -4.70
CA LEU A 19 -3.88 -15.63 -6.13
C LEU A 19 -2.58 -16.42 -6.39
N HIS A 20 -1.74 -16.66 -5.38
CA HIS A 20 -0.55 -17.52 -5.48
C HIS A 20 -0.86 -19.02 -5.44
N LYS A 21 -2.12 -19.41 -5.17
CA LYS A 21 -2.53 -20.81 -5.09
C LYS A 21 -2.45 -21.51 -6.45
N GLU A 22 -2.40 -22.83 -6.41
CA GLU A 22 -2.48 -23.65 -7.62
C GLU A 22 -3.86 -23.49 -8.27
N MET A 23 -3.86 -23.02 -9.52
CA MET A 23 -5.07 -22.79 -10.30
C MET A 23 -5.53 -24.06 -11.04
N PRO A 24 -6.85 -24.27 -11.23
CA PRO A 24 -7.94 -23.35 -10.90
C PRO A 24 -8.45 -23.50 -9.46
N PHE A 25 -8.99 -22.43 -8.90
CA PHE A 25 -9.63 -22.44 -7.58
C PHE A 25 -10.76 -21.39 -7.52
N ASP A 26 -11.59 -21.45 -6.47
CA ASP A 26 -12.62 -20.43 -6.21
C ASP A 26 -12.17 -19.52 -5.07
N LEU A 27 -12.24 -18.21 -5.27
CA LEU A 27 -12.28 -17.24 -4.18
C LEU A 27 -13.68 -17.30 -3.56
N ILE A 28 -13.74 -17.45 -2.24
CA ILE A 28 -15.00 -17.61 -1.50
C ILE A 28 -15.24 -16.36 -0.68
N PHE A 29 -16.32 -15.65 -0.99
CA PHE A 29 -16.72 -14.41 -0.34
C PHE A 29 -18.02 -14.59 0.44
N ASN A 30 -18.13 -13.86 1.54
CA ASN A 30 -19.43 -13.50 2.12
C ASN A 30 -20.12 -12.42 1.26
N GLN A 31 -21.43 -12.23 1.47
CA GLN A 31 -22.20 -11.22 0.74
C GLN A 31 -21.66 -9.78 0.94
N ASP A 32 -21.17 -9.47 2.15
CA ASP A 32 -20.60 -8.18 2.51
C ASP A 32 -19.18 -7.96 1.98
N GLU A 33 -18.46 -9.02 1.61
CA GLU A 33 -17.12 -8.95 0.99
C GLU A 33 -17.20 -8.85 -0.53
N PHE A 34 -18.19 -9.50 -1.15
CA PHE A 34 -18.30 -9.54 -2.61
C PHE A 34 -18.62 -8.17 -3.22
N GLY A 35 -19.45 -7.36 -2.57
CA GLY A 35 -19.76 -6.00 -3.04
C GLY A 35 -18.51 -5.11 -3.14
N PRO A 36 -17.74 -4.93 -2.05
CA PRO A 36 -16.47 -4.22 -2.08
C PRO A 36 -15.46 -4.77 -3.09
N PHE A 37 -15.40 -6.09 -3.27
CA PHE A 37 -14.57 -6.71 -4.31
C PHE A 37 -14.98 -6.25 -5.71
N MET A 38 -16.27 -6.35 -6.04
CA MET A 38 -16.80 -5.91 -7.34
C MET A 38 -16.59 -4.42 -7.56
N GLU A 39 -16.79 -3.57 -6.55
CA GLU A 39 -16.54 -2.13 -6.67
C GLU A 39 -15.08 -1.81 -7.04
N ILE A 40 -14.11 -2.61 -6.57
CA ILE A 40 -12.70 -2.44 -6.96
C ILE A 40 -12.49 -2.89 -8.42
N ILE A 41 -13.05 -4.04 -8.80
CA ILE A 41 -12.94 -4.57 -10.16
C ILE A 41 -13.58 -3.62 -11.18
N GLU A 42 -14.79 -3.12 -10.91
CA GLU A 42 -15.52 -2.20 -11.79
C GLU A 42 -14.86 -0.82 -11.89
N ALA A 43 -14.18 -0.38 -10.83
CA ALA A 43 -13.37 0.84 -10.87
C ALA A 43 -12.06 0.64 -11.66
N SER A 44 -11.64 -0.60 -11.89
CA SER A 44 -10.51 -0.89 -12.76
C SER A 44 -10.93 -0.68 -14.21
N ASN A 45 -10.10 0.01 -15.01
CA ASN A 45 -10.34 0.15 -16.45
C ASN A 45 -10.06 -1.16 -17.23
N LEU A 46 -10.10 -2.31 -16.56
CA LEU A 46 -9.79 -3.62 -17.11
C LEU A 46 -11.10 -4.39 -17.36
N ASP A 47 -11.12 -5.15 -18.45
CA ASP A 47 -12.23 -6.07 -18.75
C ASP A 47 -11.99 -7.40 -18.02
N VAL A 48 -12.30 -7.42 -16.72
CA VAL A 48 -12.04 -8.58 -15.86
C VAL A 48 -13.23 -9.53 -15.86
N GLY A 49 -13.10 -10.67 -16.54
CA GLY A 49 -14.11 -11.72 -16.60
C GLY A 49 -13.84 -12.90 -15.67
N PHE A 50 -14.83 -13.28 -14.85
CA PHE A 50 -14.77 -14.50 -14.03
C PHE A 50 -16.16 -15.11 -13.82
N PRO A 51 -16.25 -16.45 -13.72
CA PRO A 51 -17.51 -17.11 -13.38
C PRO A 51 -17.86 -16.87 -11.91
N VAL A 52 -19.13 -16.58 -11.65
CA VAL A 52 -19.69 -16.41 -10.30
C VAL A 52 -20.72 -17.50 -10.02
N LYS A 53 -20.62 -18.14 -8.87
CA LYS A 53 -21.59 -19.14 -8.39
C LYS A 53 -22.02 -18.80 -6.98
N ASN A 54 -23.32 -18.88 -6.71
CA ASN A 54 -23.85 -18.76 -5.36
C ASN A 54 -24.07 -20.17 -4.79
N ILE A 55 -23.36 -20.50 -3.70
CA ILE A 55 -23.45 -21.80 -3.04
C ILE A 55 -23.78 -21.54 -1.57
N GLY A 56 -25.04 -21.81 -1.20
CA GLY A 56 -25.54 -21.45 0.14
C GLY A 56 -25.55 -19.94 0.34
N ASP A 57 -24.92 -19.49 1.42
CA ASP A 57 -24.74 -18.08 1.79
C ASP A 57 -23.42 -17.47 1.27
N LYS A 58 -22.64 -18.23 0.49
CA LYS A 58 -21.34 -17.83 -0.05
C LYS A 58 -21.38 -17.58 -1.54
N ILE A 59 -20.50 -16.69 -1.98
CA ILE A 59 -20.28 -16.33 -3.37
C ILE A 59 -18.90 -16.85 -3.79
N HIS A 60 -18.88 -17.70 -4.81
CA HIS A 60 -17.68 -18.31 -5.36
C HIS A 60 -17.31 -17.62 -6.66
N VAL A 61 -16.11 -17.05 -6.72
CA VAL A 61 -15.53 -16.42 -7.89
C VAL A 61 -14.43 -17.33 -8.43
N GLY A 62 -14.61 -17.87 -9.64
CA GLY A 62 -13.65 -18.79 -10.22
C GLY A 62 -12.41 -18.08 -10.76
N VAL A 63 -11.26 -18.48 -10.25
CA VAL A 63 -9.94 -18.01 -10.66
C VAL A 63 -9.27 -19.07 -11.55
N THR A 64 -8.85 -18.64 -12.73
CA THR A 64 -8.12 -19.45 -13.70
C THR A 64 -6.84 -18.73 -14.15
N LYS A 65 -6.00 -19.42 -14.92
CA LYS A 65 -4.80 -18.80 -15.51
C LYS A 65 -5.14 -17.64 -16.44
N ASP A 66 -6.34 -17.65 -17.02
CA ASP A 66 -6.76 -16.65 -18.01
C ASP A 66 -7.17 -15.32 -17.36
N ASN A 67 -7.70 -15.35 -16.13
CA ASN A 67 -8.20 -14.14 -15.45
C ASN A 67 -7.41 -13.71 -14.20
N SER A 68 -6.58 -14.60 -13.63
CA SER A 68 -5.83 -14.33 -12.39
C SER A 68 -4.95 -13.08 -12.49
N ASN A 69 -4.30 -12.85 -13.63
CA ASN A 69 -3.46 -11.68 -13.85
C ASN A 69 -4.27 -10.38 -13.81
N ASP A 70 -5.45 -10.36 -14.45
CA ASP A 70 -6.26 -9.15 -14.54
C ASP A 70 -6.93 -8.83 -13.19
N ILE A 71 -7.37 -9.87 -12.47
CA ILE A 71 -7.83 -9.75 -11.08
C ILE A 71 -6.71 -9.19 -10.21
N TYR A 72 -5.49 -9.75 -10.29
CA TYR A 72 -4.34 -9.27 -9.54
C TYR A 72 -4.04 -7.81 -9.88
N GLN A 73 -4.01 -7.45 -11.16
CA GLN A 73 -3.69 -6.10 -11.61
C GLN A 73 -4.70 -5.07 -11.11
N ALA A 74 -6.01 -5.37 -11.17
CA ALA A 74 -7.05 -4.51 -10.63
C ALA A 74 -6.84 -4.23 -9.12
N LEU A 75 -6.64 -5.30 -8.35
CA LEU A 75 -6.48 -5.21 -6.89
C LEU A 75 -5.15 -4.56 -6.48
N SER A 76 -4.04 -4.92 -7.14
CA SER A 76 -2.73 -4.34 -6.87
C SER A 76 -2.69 -2.84 -7.16
N SER A 77 -3.41 -2.40 -8.21
CA SER A 77 -3.52 -0.99 -8.56
C SER A 77 -4.31 -0.23 -7.50
N TYR A 78 -5.44 -0.79 -7.06
CA TYR A 78 -6.22 -0.23 -5.95
C TYR A 78 -5.40 -0.09 -4.67
N ILE A 79 -4.62 -1.13 -4.32
CA ILE A 79 -3.71 -1.10 -3.16
C ILE A 79 -2.69 0.02 -3.32
N ALA A 80 -2.04 0.14 -4.47
CA ALA A 80 -1.02 1.16 -4.70
C ALA A 80 -1.57 2.59 -4.56
N GLU A 81 -2.82 2.82 -4.98
CA GLU A 81 -3.47 4.13 -4.88
C GLU A 81 -3.91 4.49 -3.45
N HIS A 82 -4.29 3.48 -2.65
CA HIS A 82 -4.96 3.69 -1.36
C HIS A 82 -4.08 3.36 -0.15
N GLN A 83 -3.00 2.61 -0.35
CA GLN A 83 -2.06 2.31 0.72
C GLN A 83 -1.17 3.53 0.96
N GLU A 84 -1.26 4.09 2.17
CA GLU A 84 -0.28 5.09 2.59
C GLU A 84 1.12 4.46 2.57
N PRO A 85 2.10 5.06 1.89
CA PRO A 85 3.43 4.53 1.85
C PRO A 85 4.03 4.54 3.26
N LYS A 86 4.23 3.33 3.82
CA LYS A 86 4.66 3.12 5.22
C LYS A 86 6.00 3.79 5.58
N ASN A 87 6.76 4.29 4.61
CA ASN A 87 8.09 4.89 4.82
C ASN A 87 8.40 6.01 3.80
N CYS A 88 7.49 6.96 3.57
CA CYS A 88 7.86 8.14 2.79
C CYS A 88 8.76 9.07 3.60
N ILE A 89 9.84 9.56 2.98
CA ILE A 89 10.67 10.65 3.51
C ILE A 89 9.78 11.84 3.91
N ASP A 90 8.71 12.10 3.16
CA ASP A 90 7.73 13.14 3.50
C ASP A 90 7.07 12.95 4.87
N THR A 91 6.81 11.70 5.30
CA THR A 91 6.26 11.40 6.62
C THR A 91 7.34 11.60 7.70
N LEU A 92 8.60 11.27 7.43
CA LEU A 92 9.73 11.51 8.33
C LEU A 92 10.03 13.01 8.50
N ILE A 93 9.93 13.78 7.42
CA ILE A 93 10.05 15.24 7.42
C ILE A 93 8.90 15.86 8.21
N LYS A 94 7.64 15.51 7.89
CA LYS A 94 6.45 16.06 8.56
C LYS A 94 6.39 15.75 10.07
N SER A 95 6.87 14.58 10.49
CA SER A 95 6.90 14.19 11.91
C SER A 95 8.09 14.79 12.69
N GLY A 96 8.99 15.50 12.01
CA GLY A 96 10.25 16.00 12.57
C GLY A 96 11.21 14.89 13.00
N GLN A 97 10.93 13.63 12.63
CA GLN A 97 11.77 12.48 12.95
C GLN A 97 13.10 12.56 12.20
N PHE A 98 13.07 13.04 10.95
CA PHE A 98 14.26 13.31 10.15
C PHE A 98 15.22 14.28 10.87
N ASP A 99 14.72 15.43 11.33
CA ASP A 99 15.55 16.41 12.04
C ASP A 99 16.11 15.87 13.36
N ARG A 100 15.35 15.02 14.07
CA ARG A 100 15.82 14.38 15.31
C ARG A 100 16.95 13.39 15.04
N ASP A 101 16.78 12.52 14.06
CA ASP A 101 17.70 11.40 13.79
C ASP A 101 18.97 11.86 13.06
N PHE A 102 18.88 12.91 12.25
CA PHE A 102 20.00 13.44 11.46
C PHE A 102 20.65 14.69 12.04
N LYS A 103 20.23 15.14 13.23
CA LYS A 103 20.75 16.35 13.92
C LYS A 103 22.28 16.40 14.03
N GLY A 104 22.93 15.24 14.12
CA GLY A 104 24.39 15.11 14.25
C GLY A 104 25.12 14.62 12.99
N VAL A 105 24.40 14.33 11.90
CA VAL A 105 24.99 13.75 10.68
C VAL A 105 25.41 14.83 9.70
N PHE A 106 24.62 15.92 9.61
CA PHE A 106 24.88 17.04 8.70
C PHE A 106 25.35 18.33 9.40
N GLY A 107 25.45 18.31 10.73
CA GLY A 107 25.99 19.41 11.50
C GLY A 107 27.52 19.43 11.45
N LEU A 108 28.11 20.60 11.23
CA LEU A 108 29.54 20.79 11.48
C LEU A 108 29.83 20.33 12.92
N PRO A 109 30.85 19.48 13.15
CA PRO A 109 31.19 19.04 14.49
C PRO A 109 31.33 20.26 15.41
N ILE A 110 30.88 20.15 16.67
CA ILE A 110 30.95 21.26 17.64
C ILE A 110 32.36 21.85 17.71
N GLY A 111 33.41 21.03 17.55
CA GLY A 111 34.80 21.49 17.47
C GLY A 111 35.09 22.37 16.24
N VAL A 112 34.45 22.12 15.10
CA VAL A 112 34.57 22.95 13.88
C VAL A 112 33.78 24.25 14.03
N VAL A 113 32.58 24.22 14.63
CA VAL A 113 31.82 25.44 14.92
C VAL A 113 32.58 26.34 15.90
N LYS A 114 33.22 25.75 16.92
CA LYS A 114 34.06 26.47 17.88
C LYS A 114 35.30 27.07 17.21
N ALA A 115 36.00 26.30 16.38
CA ALA A 115 37.16 26.78 15.63
C ALA A 115 36.80 27.92 14.65
N LEU A 116 35.65 27.85 13.98
CA LEU A 116 35.18 28.93 13.09
C LEU A 116 34.79 30.20 13.85
N GLY A 117 34.24 30.06 15.07
CA GLY A 117 33.98 31.20 15.96
C GLY A 117 35.26 31.87 16.45
N GLU A 118 36.29 31.08 16.78
CA GLU A 118 37.60 31.57 17.23
C GLU A 118 38.38 32.28 16.09
N VAL A 119 38.33 31.76 14.86
CA VAL A 119 38.96 32.39 13.68
C VAL A 119 38.32 33.75 13.36
N SER A 120 37.03 33.93 13.64
CA SER A 120 36.35 35.22 13.39
C SER A 120 36.70 36.31 14.41
N SER A 121 37.34 35.95 15.53
CA SER A 121 37.79 36.89 16.58
C SER A 121 39.28 37.26 16.52
N GLU A 122 40.05 36.69 15.58
CA GLU A 122 41.48 36.97 15.38
C GLU A 122 41.79 37.83 14.14
N SER A 123 40.79 38.56 13.61
CA SER A 123 41.03 39.64 12.64
C SER A 123 41.07 40.99 13.35
N ASN A 124 42.22 41.34 13.94
CA ASN A 124 42.50 42.70 14.42
C ASN A 124 43.88 43.13 13.94
#